data_AF-A0A2E8G1V6-F1
#
_entry.id   AF-A0A2E8G1V6-F1
#
_cell.length_a   1.000
_cell.length_b   1.000
_cell.length_c   1.000
_cell.angle_alpha   90.00
_cell.angle_beta   90.00
_cell.angle_gamma   90.00
#
_symmetry.space_group_name_H-M   'P 1'
#
loop_
_entity.id
_entity.type
_entity.pdbx_description
1 polymer ?
#
loop_
_entity_poly.entity_id
_entity_poly.type
_entity_poly.pdbx_seq_one_letter_code
_entity_poly.pdbx_strand_id
1 'polypeptide(L)'
;MLVYLLVACDRLDEKQEKKLKRNLTDLQAALQAYAETNEAATLMDDCESEDCEDWVLGISLPVKKKIQLKDSVNLFNDLAKRYHIDCEVGSIEGGQRDPVSYFGKREGIGDAFLIAEYLGV
;
A
#
# COMPACT_ATOMS: atom_id res chain seq x y z
N MET A 1 5.22 -5.49 -15.33
CA MET A 1 5.83 -4.65 -14.29
C MET A 1 5.49 -5.25 -12.94
N LEU A 2 6.39 -5.18 -11.97
CA LEU A 2 6.04 -5.49 -10.57
C LEU A 2 5.62 -4.18 -9.92
N VAL A 3 4.41 -4.14 -9.35
CA VAL A 3 3.85 -2.95 -8.70
C VAL A 3 3.73 -3.25 -7.21
N TYR A 4 3.97 -2.26 -6.36
CA TYR A 4 3.68 -2.33 -4.94
C TYR A 4 2.61 -1.31 -4.54
N LEU A 5 1.87 -1.65 -3.50
CA LEU A 5 1.05 -0.71 -2.74
C LEU A 5 1.42 -0.88 -1.27
N LEU A 6 1.78 0.20 -0.60
CA LEU A 6 2.20 0.21 0.80
C LEU A 6 1.38 1.20 1.61
N VAL A 7 1.26 0.95 2.91
CA VAL A 7 0.90 1.98 3.88
C VAL A 7 2.06 2.98 3.95
N ALA A 8 1.76 4.27 3.83
CA ALA A 8 2.78 5.31 3.97
C ALA A 8 3.08 5.49 5.46
N CYS A 9 4.26 5.02 5.87
CA CYS A 9 4.69 5.04 7.26
C CYS A 9 5.68 6.17 7.58
N ASP A 10 6.07 6.96 6.58
CA ASP A 10 6.96 8.11 6.74
C ASP A 10 6.19 9.37 7.19
N ARG A 11 6.90 10.30 7.84
CA ARG A 11 6.40 11.64 8.21
C ARG A 11 5.11 11.62 9.03
N LEU A 12 4.91 10.57 9.82
CA LEU A 12 3.79 10.47 10.73
C LEU A 12 4.05 11.34 11.97
N ASP A 13 3.01 12.02 12.45
CA ASP A 13 3.07 12.59 13.79
C ASP A 13 2.89 11.49 14.87
N GLU A 14 3.27 11.79 16.12
CA GLU A 14 3.20 10.83 17.24
C GLU A 14 1.81 10.18 17.40
N LYS A 15 0.74 10.93 17.12
CA LYS A 15 -0.63 10.42 17.23
C LYS A 15 -0.95 9.46 16.08
N GLN A 16 -0.46 9.76 14.87
CA GLN A 16 -0.58 8.88 13.72
C GLN A 16 0.20 7.59 13.93
N GLU A 17 1.44 7.65 14.38
CA GLU A 17 2.24 6.46 14.67
C GLU A 17 1.58 5.56 15.70
N LYS A 18 1.16 6.11 16.84
CA LYS A 18 0.44 5.35 17.87
C LYS A 18 -0.81 4.68 17.32
N LYS A 19 -1.52 5.35 16.42
CA LYS A 19 -2.70 4.79 15.77
C LYS A 19 -2.33 3.69 14.79
N LEU A 20 -1.29 3.87 13.97
CA LEU A 20 -0.79 2.86 13.04
C LEU A 20 -0.38 1.59 13.81
N LYS A 21 0.49 1.73 14.82
CA LYS A 21 0.94 0.62 15.68
C LYS A 21 -0.23 -0.14 16.31
N ARG A 22 -1.23 0.58 16.83
CA ARG A 22 -2.43 -0.06 17.44
C ARG A 22 -3.27 -0.86 16.43
N ASN A 23 -3.28 -0.47 15.17
CA ASN A 23 -4.06 -1.15 14.12
C ASN A 23 -3.20 -2.10 13.27
N LEU A 24 -1.93 -2.31 13.60
CA LEU A 24 -1.00 -3.12 12.80
C LEU A 24 -1.58 -4.53 12.53
N THR A 25 -2.02 -5.23 13.56
CA THR A 25 -2.58 -6.59 13.43
C THR A 25 -3.80 -6.64 12.50
N ASP A 26 -4.67 -5.64 12.56
CA ASP A 26 -5.85 -5.57 11.69
C ASP A 26 -5.45 -5.30 10.22
N LEU A 27 -4.46 -4.42 10.01
CA LEU A 27 -3.93 -4.11 8.68
C LEU A 27 -3.25 -5.35 8.07
N GLN A 28 -2.38 -6.02 8.83
CA GLN A 28 -1.73 -7.27 8.43
C GLN A 28 -2.77 -8.33 8.06
N ALA A 29 -3.80 -8.53 8.89
CA ALA A 29 -4.85 -9.49 8.63
C ALA A 29 -5.62 -9.18 7.33
N ALA A 30 -5.92 -7.91 7.06
CA ALA A 30 -6.61 -7.51 5.83
C ALA A 30 -5.75 -7.73 4.57
N LEU A 31 -4.45 -7.42 4.64
CA LEU A 31 -3.51 -7.63 3.54
C LEU A 31 -3.24 -9.12 3.30
N GLN A 32 -3.09 -9.90 4.36
CA GLN A 32 -2.95 -11.35 4.30
C GLN A 32 -4.19 -11.99 3.64
N ALA A 33 -5.40 -11.60 4.05
CA ALA A 33 -6.63 -12.09 3.43
C ALA A 33 -6.72 -11.73 1.94
N TYR A 34 -6.23 -10.56 1.55
CA TYR A 34 -6.14 -10.20 0.13
C TYR A 34 -5.14 -11.09 -0.63
N ALA A 35 -3.94 -11.30 -0.07
CA ALA A 35 -2.93 -12.16 -0.69
C ALA A 35 -3.39 -13.63 -0.81
N GLU A 36 -4.17 -14.13 0.14
CA GLU A 36 -4.78 -15.47 0.08
C GLU A 36 -5.86 -15.61 -1.00
N THR A 37 -6.53 -14.51 -1.36
CA THR A 37 -7.59 -14.52 -2.40
C THR A 37 -7.08 -14.13 -3.77
N ASN A 38 -5.91 -13.50 -3.85
CA ASN A 38 -5.23 -13.12 -5.08
C ASN A 38 -3.84 -13.77 -5.15
N GLU A 39 -3.76 -14.93 -5.81
CA GLU A 39 -2.52 -15.73 -5.94
C GLU A 39 -1.34 -14.96 -6.58
N ALA A 40 -1.61 -13.87 -7.30
CA ALA A 40 -0.55 -13.03 -7.88
C ALA A 40 0.03 -12.02 -6.89
N ALA A 41 -0.68 -11.74 -5.79
CA ALA A 41 -0.24 -10.79 -4.78
C ALA A 41 0.65 -11.47 -3.73
N THR A 42 1.73 -10.79 -3.37
CA THR A 42 2.64 -11.18 -2.29
C THR A 42 2.54 -10.16 -1.18
N LEU A 43 2.27 -10.61 0.05
CA LEU A 43 2.30 -9.77 1.24
C LEU A 43 3.71 -9.24 1.47
N MET A 44 3.81 -7.95 1.79
CA MET A 44 5.02 -7.30 2.27
C MET A 44 4.74 -6.89 3.72
N ASP A 45 5.43 -7.52 4.68
CA ASP A 45 5.20 -7.34 6.11
C ASP A 45 6.52 -7.35 6.87
N ASP A 46 7.25 -6.24 6.77
CA ASP A 46 8.45 -5.96 7.54
C ASP A 46 8.16 -4.81 8.51
N CYS A 47 7.63 -5.16 9.68
CA CYS A 47 7.20 -4.21 10.71
C CYS A 47 7.91 -4.46 12.05
N GLU A 48 9.10 -5.08 12.03
CA GLU A 48 9.84 -5.44 13.24
C GLU A 48 10.55 -4.24 13.90
N SER A 49 10.79 -3.16 13.14
CA SER A 49 11.41 -1.93 13.67
C SER A 49 10.54 -1.26 14.74
N GLU A 50 11.16 -0.64 15.72
CA GLU A 50 10.45 0.23 16.67
C GLU A 50 9.96 1.52 15.99
N ASP A 51 10.68 1.98 14.96
CA ASP A 51 10.38 3.18 14.20
C ASP A 51 9.49 2.84 13.00
N CYS A 52 8.28 3.41 12.97
CA CYS A 52 7.33 3.14 11.89
C CYS A 52 7.86 3.54 10.52
N GLU A 53 8.73 4.54 10.43
CA GLU A 53 9.27 5.03 9.16
C GLU A 53 10.04 3.96 8.39
N ASP A 54 10.57 2.95 9.09
CA ASP A 54 11.26 1.80 8.49
C ASP A 54 10.31 0.68 8.06
N TRP A 55 9.02 0.75 8.42
CA TRP A 55 8.08 -0.32 8.15
C TRP A 55 7.76 -0.47 6.66
N VAL A 56 7.64 -1.71 6.23
CA VAL A 56 7.12 -2.08 4.92
C VAL A 56 5.88 -2.93 5.11
N LEU A 57 4.72 -2.30 5.01
CA LEU A 57 3.43 -2.98 5.15
C LEU A 57 2.56 -2.76 3.92
N GLY A 58 2.25 -3.83 3.19
CA GLY A 58 1.39 -3.77 2.02
C GLY A 58 1.47 -5.01 1.15
N ILE A 59 1.39 -4.83 -0.17
CA ILE A 59 1.45 -5.93 -1.14
C ILE A 59 2.30 -5.55 -2.35
N SER A 60 2.83 -6.57 -3.02
CA SER A 60 3.33 -6.45 -4.39
C SER A 60 2.62 -7.43 -5.31
N LEU A 61 2.44 -7.07 -6.58
CA LEU A 61 1.80 -7.92 -7.58
C LEU A 61 2.27 -7.60 -9.00
N PRO A 62 2.38 -8.60 -9.89
CA PRO A 62 2.70 -8.38 -11.29
C PRO A 62 1.50 -7.79 -12.03
N VAL A 63 1.69 -6.62 -12.65
CA VAL A 63 0.66 -5.92 -13.42
C VAL A 63 1.05 -5.88 -14.89
N LYS A 64 0.07 -6.24 -15.74
CA LYS A 64 0.15 -6.23 -17.21
C LYS A 64 -0.93 -5.36 -17.86
N LYS A 65 -2.02 -5.09 -17.15
CA LYS A 65 -3.15 -4.30 -17.63
C LYS A 65 -3.68 -3.41 -16.50
N LYS A 66 -4.02 -2.17 -16.84
CA LYS A 66 -4.66 -1.18 -15.95
C LYS A 66 -5.75 -1.75 -15.04
N ILE A 67 -6.64 -2.58 -15.58
CA ILE A 67 -7.78 -3.14 -14.84
C ILE A 67 -7.37 -3.95 -13.59
N GLN A 68 -6.16 -4.53 -13.59
CA GLN A 68 -5.67 -5.34 -12.48
C GLN A 68 -5.37 -4.51 -11.22
N LEU A 69 -5.14 -3.20 -11.36
CA LEU A 69 -4.90 -2.31 -10.21
C LEU A 69 -6.18 -1.96 -9.45
N LYS A 70 -7.35 -2.15 -10.07
CA LYS A 70 -8.61 -1.67 -9.52
C LYS A 70 -8.88 -2.26 -8.13
N ASP A 71 -8.70 -3.56 -7.98
CA ASP A 71 -9.03 -4.25 -6.73
C ASP A 71 -8.04 -3.90 -5.61
N SER A 72 -6.74 -3.85 -5.91
CA SER A 72 -5.72 -3.44 -4.94
C SER A 72 -5.87 -1.98 -4.54
N VAL A 73 -6.13 -1.06 -5.48
CA VAL A 73 -6.33 0.36 -5.13
C VAL A 73 -7.59 0.54 -4.30
N ASN A 74 -8.67 -0.20 -4.59
CA ASN A 74 -9.89 -0.17 -3.77
C ASN A 74 -9.65 -0.70 -2.36
N LEU A 75 -8.91 -1.81 -2.20
CA LEU A 75 -8.51 -2.31 -0.90
C LEU A 75 -7.80 -1.22 -0.09
N PHE A 76 -6.79 -0.56 -0.66
CA PHE A 76 -6.02 0.47 0.04
C PHE A 76 -6.86 1.72 0.30
N ASN A 77 -7.79 2.09 -0.58
CA ASN A 77 -8.76 3.15 -0.30
C ASN A 77 -9.65 2.83 0.91
N ASP A 78 -10.11 1.59 1.03
CA ASP A 78 -10.92 1.15 2.18
C ASP A 78 -10.11 1.14 3.48
N LEU A 79 -8.86 0.67 3.43
CA LEU A 79 -7.93 0.72 4.57
C LEU A 79 -7.61 2.17 4.98
N ALA A 80 -7.28 3.03 4.01
CA ALA A 80 -7.02 4.45 4.22
C ALA A 80 -8.21 5.14 4.90
N LYS A 81 -9.43 4.87 4.43
CA LYS A 81 -10.66 5.40 5.03
C LYS A 81 -10.88 4.88 6.45
N ARG A 82 -10.72 3.58 6.67
CA ARG A 82 -11.00 2.91 7.96
C ARG A 82 -9.98 3.30 9.04
N TYR A 83 -8.70 3.30 8.69
CA TYR A 83 -7.61 3.51 9.64
C TYR A 83 -7.07 4.95 9.64
N HIS A 84 -7.52 5.79 8.69
CA HIS A 84 -7.07 7.17 8.50
C HIS A 84 -5.57 7.25 8.25
N ILE A 85 -5.11 6.42 7.31
CA ILE A 85 -3.72 6.34 6.85
C ILE A 85 -3.63 6.86 5.41
N ASP A 86 -2.42 7.22 5.01
CA ASP A 86 -2.07 7.42 3.61
C ASP A 86 -1.36 6.16 3.08
N CYS A 87 -1.23 6.07 1.77
CA CYS A 87 -0.72 4.93 1.04
C CYS A 87 0.19 5.42 -0.08
N GLU A 88 1.17 4.60 -0.41
CA GLU A 88 2.13 4.81 -1.49
C GLU A 88 1.94 3.71 -2.55
N VAL A 89 2.04 4.06 -3.82
CA VAL A 89 2.05 3.11 -4.93
C VAL A 89 3.22 3.42 -5.85
N GLY A 90 3.86 2.37 -6.35
CA GLY A 90 5.03 2.48 -7.19
C GLY A 90 5.38 1.17 -7.90
N SER A 91 6.43 1.21 -8.70
CA SER A 91 6.99 0.02 -9.34
C SER A 91 8.16 -0.54 -8.51
N ILE A 92 8.45 -1.83 -8.70
CA ILE A 92 9.70 -2.44 -8.23
C ILE A 92 10.54 -2.80 -9.44
N GLU A 93 11.69 -2.16 -9.59
CA GLU A 93 12.66 -2.41 -10.66
C GLU A 93 14.05 -2.64 -10.08
N GLY A 94 14.72 -3.73 -10.48
CA GLY A 94 16.04 -4.08 -9.96
C GLY A 94 16.09 -4.31 -8.43
N GLY A 95 14.95 -4.59 -7.79
CA GLY A 95 14.82 -4.70 -6.34
C GLY A 95 14.67 -3.36 -5.61
N GLN A 96 14.58 -2.24 -6.34
CA GLN A 96 14.35 -0.91 -5.78
C GLN A 96 12.90 -0.48 -6.01
N ARG A 97 12.34 0.25 -5.04
CA ARG A 97 11.01 0.85 -5.12
C ARG A 97 11.10 2.22 -5.78
N ASP A 98 10.26 2.46 -6.78
CA ASP A 98 10.10 3.76 -7.44
C ASP A 98 8.66 4.25 -7.26
N PRO A 99 8.41 5.16 -6.29
CA PRO A 99 7.07 5.66 -5.98
C PRO A 99 6.56 6.58 -7.09
N VAL A 100 5.30 6.38 -7.49
CA VAL A 100 4.67 7.21 -8.53
C VAL A 100 3.50 8.04 -8.02
N SER A 101 2.89 7.66 -6.90
CA SER A 101 1.76 8.38 -6.32
C SER A 101 1.56 8.06 -4.84
N TYR A 102 1.05 9.04 -4.11
CA TYR A 102 0.51 8.88 -2.77
C TYR A 102 -1.00 9.16 -2.80
N PHE A 103 -1.77 8.44 -1.98
CA PHE A 103 -3.22 8.58 -1.87
C PHE A 103 -3.68 8.16 -0.47
N GLY A 104 -4.88 8.58 -0.05
CA GLY A 104 -5.50 8.16 1.19
C GLY A 104 -6.11 9.30 1.98
N LYS A 105 -5.90 9.29 3.30
CA LYS A 105 -6.56 10.20 4.24
C LYS A 105 -6.28 11.69 3.97
N ARG A 106 -5.05 12.06 3.62
CA ARG A 106 -4.60 13.43 3.37
C ARG A 106 -4.47 13.72 1.87
N GLU A 107 -4.07 12.72 1.09
CA GLU A 107 -3.80 12.86 -0.35
C GLU A 107 -5.07 12.71 -1.22
N GLY A 108 -6.17 12.21 -0.66
CA GLY A 108 -7.42 11.97 -1.38
C GLY A 108 -7.55 10.55 -1.93
N ILE A 109 -8.67 10.24 -2.57
CA ILE A 109 -8.92 8.86 -3.03
C ILE A 109 -7.93 8.45 -4.13
N GLY A 110 -7.39 7.24 -4.03
CA GLY A 110 -6.56 6.65 -5.09
C GLY A 110 -7.41 6.31 -6.30
N ASP A 111 -7.00 6.76 -7.48
CA ASP A 111 -7.64 6.45 -8.75
C ASP A 111 -6.80 5.43 -9.52
N ALA A 112 -7.32 4.20 -9.66
CA ALA A 112 -6.59 3.11 -10.30
C ALA A 112 -6.26 3.39 -11.78
N PHE A 113 -7.09 4.17 -12.48
CA PHE A 113 -6.82 4.54 -13.86
C PHE A 113 -5.67 5.53 -13.93
N LEU A 114 -5.70 6.59 -13.11
CA LEU A 114 -4.64 7.59 -13.09
C LEU A 114 -3.30 7.00 -12.64
N ILE A 115 -3.32 6.14 -11.61
CA ILE A 115 -2.13 5.41 -11.14
C ILE A 115 -1.56 4.53 -12.25
N ALA A 116 -2.42 3.85 -13.02
CA ALA A 116 -1.98 3.07 -14.19
C ALA A 116 -1.27 3.93 -15.24
N GLU A 117 -1.79 5.14 -15.53
CA GLU A 117 -1.12 6.06 -16.47
C GLU A 117 0.27 6.45 -15.95
N TYR A 118 0.42 6.74 -14.66
CA TYR A 118 1.73 7.05 -14.07
C TYR A 118 2.72 5.88 -14.10
N LEU A 119 2.22 4.66 -13.90
CA LEU A 119 3.01 3.43 -14.02
C LEU A 119 3.31 3.04 -15.48
N GLY A 120 2.65 3.66 -16.47
CA GLY A 120 2.81 3.31 -17.89
C GLY A 120 2.32 1.90 -18.25
N VAL A 121 1.31 1.38 -17.53
CA VAL A 121 0.70 0.04 -17.74
C VAL A 121 -0.67 0.10 -18.40
#